data_AF-A0A0B0MUU2-F1
#
_entry.id   AF-A0A0B0MUU2-F1
#
_cell.length_a   1.000
_cell.length_b   1.000
_cell.length_c   1.000
_cell.angle_alpha   90.00
_cell.angle_beta   90.00
_cell.angle_gamma   90.00
#
_symmetry.space_group_name_H-M   'P 1'
#
loop_
_entity.id
_entity.type
_entity.pdbx_description
1 polymer ?
#
loop_
_entity_poly.entity_id
_entity_poly.type
_entity_poly.pdbx_seq_one_letter_code
_entity_poly.pdbx_strand_id
1 'polypeptide(L)'
;MGLSNASGDLSTEVEVDAFRCLFPLRFYEKHLLESIRPDARPLGRARETTIALGAVASANGSALAKIGSTTMLAAIKMEVMTPSLETPDEGCIAIDFHMPPICSPIVRPGRPAEGAPVVAKQFSGMINLKELSLVSGKAAWMAYLDIYCLDADGALFDTALLSAVAAFSHCLAF
;
A
#
# COMPACT_ATOMS: atom_id res chain seq x y z
N MET A 1 -0.43 -25.08 38.20
CA MET A 1 -1.60 -24.62 37.41
C MET A 1 -2.07 -23.31 38.05
N GLY A 2 -1.59 -22.18 37.55
CA GLY A 2 -2.02 -20.84 38.00
C GLY A 2 -3.06 -20.31 37.02
N LEU A 3 -4.27 -20.02 37.50
CA LEU A 3 -5.32 -19.35 36.74
C LEU A 3 -4.92 -17.89 36.52
N SER A 4 -4.98 -17.45 35.27
CA SER A 4 -4.59 -16.14 34.75
C SER A 4 -5.52 -15.01 35.21
N ASN A 5 -4.94 -13.90 35.69
CA ASN A 5 -5.60 -12.62 36.01
C ASN A 5 -6.03 -11.84 34.75
N ALA A 6 -6.83 -12.44 33.87
CA ALA A 6 -7.23 -11.81 32.60
C ALA A 6 -8.15 -10.58 32.76
N SER A 7 -8.78 -10.38 33.93
CA SER A 7 -9.75 -9.30 34.15
C SER A 7 -9.12 -7.95 34.53
N GLY A 8 -7.88 -7.92 35.05
CA GLY A 8 -7.20 -6.69 35.45
C GLY A 8 -6.49 -5.98 34.29
N ASP A 9 -5.99 -6.75 33.32
CA ASP A 9 -5.29 -6.22 32.13
C ASP A 9 -6.25 -5.55 31.14
N LEU A 10 -7.49 -6.04 31.04
CA LEU A 10 -8.49 -5.47 30.13
C LEU A 10 -8.96 -4.07 30.56
N SER A 11 -9.07 -3.81 31.86
CA SER A 11 -9.47 -2.48 32.36
C SER A 11 -8.42 -1.41 32.09
N THR A 12 -7.14 -1.76 32.18
CA THR A 12 -6.04 -0.82 31.94
C THR A 12 -5.85 -0.56 30.45
N GLU A 13 -6.02 -1.58 29.59
CA GLU A 13 -6.02 -1.41 28.13
C GLU A 13 -7.14 -0.46 27.66
N VAL A 14 -8.36 -0.63 28.17
CA VAL A 14 -9.50 0.23 27.83
C VAL A 14 -9.27 1.69 28.27
N GLU A 15 -8.64 1.90 29.43
CA GLU A 15 -8.27 3.25 29.89
C GLU A 15 -7.21 3.91 29.00
N VAL A 16 -6.22 3.15 28.53
CA VAL A 16 -5.16 3.66 27.62
C VAL A 16 -5.75 4.02 26.26
N ASP A 17 -6.61 3.18 25.71
CA ASP A 17 -7.28 3.45 24.44
C ASP A 17 -8.22 4.66 24.53
N ALA A 18 -8.96 4.79 25.63
CA ALA A 18 -9.78 5.96 25.90
C ALA A 18 -8.92 7.23 26.01
N PHE A 19 -7.78 7.16 26.71
CA PHE A 19 -6.87 8.30 26.84
C PHE A 19 -6.27 8.72 25.48
N ARG A 20 -5.88 7.74 24.65
CA ARG A 20 -5.39 7.98 23.28
C ARG A 20 -6.44 8.69 22.41
N CYS A 21 -7.70 8.27 22.51
CA CYS A 21 -8.81 8.87 21.76
C CYS A 21 -9.19 10.27 22.27
N LEU A 22 -9.21 10.48 23.60
CA LEU A 22 -9.62 11.76 24.20
C LEU A 22 -8.52 12.83 24.16
N PHE A 23 -7.26 12.44 24.32
CA PHE A 23 -6.11 13.35 24.42
C PHE A 23 -4.93 12.92 23.53
N PRO A 24 -5.11 12.87 22.20
CA PRO A 24 -4.10 12.32 21.29
C PRO A 24 -2.75 13.05 21.38
N LEU A 25 -2.76 14.39 21.41
CA LEU A 25 -1.51 15.18 21.48
C LEU A 25 -0.69 14.84 22.72
N ARG A 26 -1.32 14.85 23.90
CA ARG A 26 -0.65 14.52 25.17
C ARG A 26 -0.15 13.08 25.20
N PHE A 27 -0.92 12.15 24.62
CA PHE A 27 -0.53 10.76 24.49
C PHE A 27 0.76 10.63 23.68
N TYR A 28 0.84 11.24 22.48
CA TYR A 28 2.03 11.17 21.65
C TYR A 28 3.22 11.97 22.21
N GLU A 29 2.99 13.12 22.85
CA GLU A 29 4.04 13.91 23.51
C GLU A 29 4.77 13.10 24.59
N LYS A 30 4.03 12.36 25.42
CA LYS A 30 4.63 11.49 26.45
C LYS A 30 5.59 10.45 25.84
N HIS A 31 5.14 9.78 24.78
CA HIS A 31 5.93 8.76 24.08
C HIS A 31 7.17 9.39 23.41
N LEU A 32 7.02 10.56 22.79
CA LEU A 32 8.13 11.28 22.17
C LEU A 32 9.19 11.73 23.20
N LEU A 33 8.78 12.18 24.38
CA LEU A 33 9.70 12.52 25.48
C LEU A 33 10.52 11.31 25.94
N GLU A 34 9.91 10.12 25.94
CA GLU A 34 10.57 8.85 26.25
C GLU A 34 11.36 8.27 25.06
N SER A 35 11.38 8.96 23.90
CA SER A 35 12.02 8.50 22.66
C SER A 35 11.52 7.15 22.13
N ILE A 36 10.28 6.81 22.45
CA ILE A 36 9.63 5.54 22.11
C ILE A 36 8.34 5.85 21.35
N ARG A 37 7.96 5.00 20.40
CA ARG A 37 6.66 5.07 19.71
C ARG A 37 5.61 4.27 20.50
N PRO A 38 4.30 4.52 20.33
CA PRO A 38 3.26 3.77 21.03
C PRO A 38 3.37 2.25 20.91
N ASP A 39 3.92 1.74 19.81
CA ASP A 39 4.16 0.30 19.59
C ASP A 39 5.47 -0.21 20.24
N ALA A 40 6.02 0.51 21.23
CA ALA A 40 7.31 0.26 21.89
C ALA A 40 8.55 0.29 20.97
N ARG A 41 8.43 0.76 19.73
CA ARG A 41 9.55 0.86 18.77
C ARG A 41 10.35 2.14 18.99
N PRO A 42 11.68 2.14 18.74
CA PRO A 42 12.46 3.38 18.72
C PRO A 42 12.07 4.24 17.50
N LEU A 43 12.27 5.57 17.60
CA LEU A 43 11.83 6.53 16.60
C LEU A 43 12.34 6.23 15.17
N GLY A 44 13.57 5.72 15.05
CA GLY A 44 14.20 5.41 13.76
C GLY A 44 13.89 4.04 13.16
N ARG A 45 13.09 3.20 13.82
CA ARG A 45 12.83 1.82 13.36
C ARG A 45 11.48 1.71 12.65
N ALA A 46 11.52 1.22 11.41
CA ALA A 46 10.33 0.87 10.63
C ALA A 46 9.58 -0.32 11.26
N ARG A 47 8.34 -0.56 10.82
CA ARG A 47 7.63 -1.81 11.15
C ARG A 47 8.27 -2.96 10.39
N GLU A 48 8.00 -4.18 10.86
CA GLU A 48 8.39 -5.37 10.10
C GLU A 48 7.74 -5.34 8.72
N THR A 49 8.54 -5.58 7.69
CA THR A 49 8.11 -5.56 6.30
C THR A 49 8.27 -6.95 5.70
N THR A 50 7.20 -7.47 5.10
CA THR A 50 7.19 -8.76 4.41
C THR A 50 6.62 -8.60 3.02
N ILE A 51 7.21 -9.25 2.03
CA ILE A 51 6.79 -9.19 0.63
C ILE A 51 6.66 -10.62 0.12
N ALA A 52 5.50 -10.94 -0.45
CA ALA A 52 5.26 -12.18 -1.17
C ALA A 52 5.00 -11.87 -2.64
N LEU A 53 5.89 -12.31 -3.52
CA LEU A 53 5.77 -12.17 -4.97
C LEU A 53 4.83 -13.24 -5.53
N GLY A 54 4.18 -12.97 -6.66
CA GLY A 54 3.31 -13.93 -7.34
C GLY A 54 2.02 -14.26 -6.58
N ALA A 55 1.52 -13.33 -5.76
CA ALA A 55 0.32 -13.52 -4.95
C ALA A 55 -0.95 -13.81 -5.79
N VAL A 56 -1.00 -13.33 -7.03
CA VAL A 56 -2.09 -13.55 -7.99
C VAL A 56 -1.53 -14.25 -9.23
N ALA A 57 -1.89 -15.53 -9.39
CA ALA A 57 -1.39 -16.35 -10.50
C ALA A 57 -1.95 -15.95 -11.88
N SER A 58 -3.12 -15.28 -11.93
CA SER A 58 -3.75 -14.83 -13.18
C SER A 58 -3.19 -13.50 -13.70
N ALA A 59 -2.38 -12.79 -12.90
CA ALA A 59 -1.79 -11.51 -13.26
C ALA A 59 -0.39 -11.73 -13.85
N ASN A 60 0.04 -10.84 -14.76
CA ASN A 60 1.39 -10.90 -15.34
C ASN A 60 2.48 -10.62 -14.29
N GLY A 61 2.18 -9.73 -13.35
CA GLY A 61 2.98 -9.45 -12.17
C GLY A 61 2.08 -9.25 -10.97
N SER A 62 2.49 -9.72 -9.79
CA SER A 62 1.73 -9.47 -8.56
C SER A 62 2.61 -9.55 -7.35
N ALA A 63 2.24 -8.79 -6.31
CA ALA A 63 2.92 -8.84 -5.03
C ALA A 63 1.98 -8.46 -3.89
N LEU A 64 2.09 -9.17 -2.78
CA LEU A 64 1.46 -8.84 -1.51
C LEU A 64 2.54 -8.26 -0.59
N ALA A 65 2.44 -6.98 -0.28
CA ALA A 65 3.33 -6.32 0.67
C ALA A 65 2.59 -6.05 1.99
N LYS A 66 3.30 -6.25 3.09
CA LYS A 66 2.79 -6.00 4.43
C LYS A 66 3.82 -5.22 5.24
N ILE A 67 3.40 -4.13 5.86
CA ILE A 67 4.20 -3.29 6.76
C ILE A 67 3.47 -3.22 8.11
N GLY A 68 3.91 -4.04 9.07
CA GLY A 68 3.15 -4.26 10.30
C GLY A 68 1.81 -4.93 10.00
N SER A 69 0.68 -4.26 10.30
CA SER A 69 -0.65 -4.75 9.96
C SER A 69 -1.11 -4.30 8.57
N THR A 70 -0.61 -3.15 8.08
CA THR A 70 -0.99 -2.62 6.77
C THR A 70 -0.62 -3.59 5.66
N THR A 71 -1.61 -4.03 4.91
CA THR A 71 -1.46 -5.05 3.87
C THR A 71 -2.02 -4.54 2.55
N MET A 72 -1.18 -4.55 1.51
CA MET A 72 -1.52 -4.12 0.15
C MET A 72 -1.23 -5.25 -0.84
N LEU A 73 -2.16 -5.46 -1.77
CA LEU A 73 -2.00 -6.37 -2.88
C LEU A 73 -1.90 -5.55 -4.16
N ALA A 74 -0.79 -5.66 -4.89
CA ALA A 74 -0.65 -5.10 -6.22
C ALA A 74 -0.71 -6.20 -7.27
N ALA A 75 -1.44 -5.95 -8.35
CA ALA A 75 -1.52 -6.81 -9.51
C ALA A 75 -1.32 -6.00 -10.79
N ILE A 76 -0.60 -6.57 -11.74
CA ILE A 76 -0.30 -5.95 -13.03
C ILE A 76 -0.86 -6.85 -14.12
N LYS A 77 -1.68 -6.27 -14.98
CA LYS A 77 -2.14 -6.89 -16.21
C LYS A 77 -1.57 -6.12 -17.40
N MET A 78 -0.98 -6.86 -18.35
CA MET A 78 -0.33 -6.29 -19.53
C MET A 78 -1.16 -6.59 -20.78
N GLU A 79 -1.42 -5.57 -21.58
CA GLU A 79 -2.08 -5.69 -22.88
C GLU A 79 -1.30 -4.94 -23.95
N VAL A 80 -1.36 -5.38 -25.20
CA VAL A 80 -0.71 -4.68 -26.31
C VAL A 80 -1.67 -3.64 -26.86
N MET A 81 -1.22 -2.39 -26.95
CA MET A 81 -1.97 -1.28 -27.51
C MET A 81 -1.20 -0.58 -28.63
N THR A 82 -1.92 0.14 -29.48
CA THR A 82 -1.31 1.09 -30.41
C THR A 82 -0.99 2.39 -29.67
N PRO A 83 0.28 2.86 -29.64
CA PRO A 83 0.64 4.09 -28.96
C PRO A 83 0.00 5.32 -29.62
N SER A 84 -0.06 6.42 -28.87
CA SER A 84 -0.62 7.68 -29.37
C SER A 84 0.30 8.31 -30.43
N LEU A 85 -0.26 9.15 -31.31
CA LEU A 85 0.52 9.89 -32.31
C LEU A 85 1.46 10.93 -31.68
N GLU A 86 1.15 11.40 -30.48
CA GLU A 86 1.95 12.40 -29.75
C GLU A 86 3.18 11.75 -29.09
N THR A 87 3.05 10.49 -28.64
CA THR A 87 4.09 9.73 -27.95
C THR A 87 4.24 8.32 -28.55
N PRO A 88 4.80 8.17 -29.77
CA PRO A 88 4.92 6.89 -30.46
C PRO A 88 5.96 5.93 -29.84
N ASP A 89 6.88 6.46 -29.03
CA ASP A 89 8.00 5.73 -28.43
C ASP A 89 7.75 5.34 -26.96
N GLU A 90 6.55 5.55 -26.45
CA GLU A 90 6.21 5.31 -25.04
C GLU A 90 5.01 4.36 -24.92
N GLY A 91 5.07 3.47 -23.94
CA GLY A 91 3.90 2.73 -23.47
C GLY A 91 3.05 3.57 -22.54
N CYS A 92 2.00 2.96 -22.02
CA CYS A 92 1.07 3.62 -21.11
C CYS A 92 0.88 2.77 -19.85
N ILE A 93 0.66 3.44 -18.72
CA ILE A 93 0.37 2.81 -17.44
C ILE A 93 -0.89 3.45 -16.89
N ALA A 94 -1.91 2.64 -16.67
CA ALA A 94 -3.09 3.01 -15.91
C ALA A 94 -2.92 2.50 -14.47
N ILE A 95 -3.10 3.40 -13.50
CA ILE A 95 -2.91 3.09 -12.08
C ILE A 95 -4.22 3.32 -11.37
N ASP A 96 -4.78 2.25 -10.82
CA ASP A 96 -6.00 2.28 -10.05
C ASP A 96 -5.70 1.87 -8.60
N PHE A 97 -6.05 2.74 -7.66
CA PHE A 97 -5.91 2.49 -6.24
C PHE A 97 -7.28 2.24 -5.61
N HIS A 98 -7.48 1.03 -5.12
CA HIS A 98 -8.72 0.57 -4.51
C HIS A 98 -8.57 0.47 -2.99
N MET A 99 -9.42 1.21 -2.30
CA MET A 99 -9.55 1.15 -0.85
C MET A 99 -10.98 0.68 -0.51
N PRO A 100 -11.23 -0.64 -0.45
CA PRO A 100 -12.54 -1.17 -0.09
C PRO A 100 -12.85 -0.95 1.41
N PRO A 101 -14.13 -0.82 1.82
CA PRO A 101 -14.51 -0.61 3.23
C PRO A 101 -14.01 -1.65 4.22
N ILE A 102 -13.62 -2.85 3.75
CA ILE A 102 -13.03 -3.91 4.57
C ILE A 102 -11.69 -3.51 5.18
N CYS A 103 -10.93 -2.60 4.55
CA CYS A 103 -9.60 -2.25 5.02
C CYS A 103 -9.60 -1.27 6.20
N SER A 104 -10.65 -0.46 6.36
CA SER A 104 -10.76 0.51 7.44
C SER A 104 -12.20 0.97 7.63
N PRO A 105 -12.67 1.12 8.88
CA PRO A 105 -14.00 1.66 9.17
C PRO A 105 -14.17 3.13 8.74
N ILE A 106 -13.07 3.84 8.47
CA ILE A 106 -13.10 5.23 7.99
C ILE A 106 -13.58 5.29 6.53
N VAL A 107 -13.37 4.21 5.77
CA VAL A 107 -13.66 4.15 4.34
C VAL A 107 -15.12 3.79 4.14
N ARG A 108 -15.88 4.71 3.54
CA ARG A 108 -17.30 4.51 3.27
C ARG A 108 -17.52 3.99 1.85
N PRO A 109 -18.42 3.01 1.65
CA PRO A 109 -18.84 2.60 0.31
C PRO A 109 -19.33 3.80 -0.51
N GLY A 110 -18.87 3.94 -1.74
CA GLY A 110 -19.34 4.96 -2.69
C GLY A 110 -18.62 6.32 -2.64
N ARG A 111 -17.80 6.59 -1.61
CA ARG A 111 -16.89 7.74 -1.61
C ARG A 111 -15.48 7.23 -1.96
N PRO A 112 -14.86 7.69 -3.05
CA PRO A 112 -13.45 7.39 -3.30
C PRO A 112 -12.60 7.87 -2.11
N ALA A 113 -11.68 7.04 -1.63
CA ALA A 113 -10.77 7.47 -0.59
C ALA A 113 -9.96 8.67 -1.08
N GLU A 114 -9.96 9.77 -0.32
CA GLU A 114 -9.37 11.06 -0.76
C GLU A 114 -7.86 10.97 -1.08
N GLY A 115 -7.17 9.92 -0.61
CA GLY A 115 -5.75 9.67 -0.89
C GLY A 115 -5.46 8.85 -2.16
N ALA A 116 -6.45 8.13 -2.71
CA ALA A 116 -6.25 7.25 -3.88
C ALA A 116 -5.68 7.95 -5.13
N PRO A 117 -6.18 9.14 -5.53
CA PRO A 117 -5.70 9.82 -6.74
C PRO A 117 -4.28 10.39 -6.60
N VAL A 118 -3.92 10.80 -5.37
CA VAL A 118 -2.60 11.38 -5.08
C VAL A 118 -1.52 10.32 -5.19
N VAL A 119 -1.82 9.13 -4.65
CA VAL A 119 -0.96 7.95 -4.72
C VAL A 119 -0.69 7.60 -6.19
N ALA A 120 -1.74 7.45 -7.00
CA ALA A 120 -1.63 7.15 -8.43
C ALA A 120 -0.77 8.17 -9.20
N LYS A 121 -0.94 9.47 -8.91
CA LYS A 121 -0.16 10.54 -9.56
C LYS A 121 1.33 10.51 -9.21
N GLN A 122 1.71 10.07 -8.01
CA GLN A 122 3.13 9.99 -7.65
C GLN A 122 3.85 8.79 -8.29
N PHE A 123 3.11 7.74 -8.66
CA PHE A 123 3.68 6.56 -9.29
C PHE A 123 4.09 6.74 -10.75
N SER A 124 3.40 7.60 -11.50
CA SER A 124 3.64 7.77 -12.95
C SER A 124 5.04 8.29 -13.29
N GLY A 125 5.74 8.92 -12.33
CA GLY A 125 7.11 9.40 -12.51
C GLY A 125 8.20 8.35 -12.26
N MET A 126 7.86 7.13 -11.84
CA MET A 126 8.84 6.14 -11.39
C MET A 126 9.24 5.12 -12.45
N ILE A 127 8.41 4.92 -13.47
CA ILE A 127 8.59 3.86 -14.47
C ILE A 127 8.95 4.51 -15.80
N ASN A 128 9.99 3.99 -16.45
CA ASN A 128 10.42 4.46 -17.75
C ASN A 128 9.45 3.95 -18.83
N LEU A 129 8.55 4.81 -19.30
CA LEU A 129 7.55 4.46 -20.31
C LEU A 129 8.15 4.03 -21.65
N LYS A 130 9.40 4.39 -21.93
CA LYS A 130 10.10 3.99 -23.17
C LYS A 130 10.44 2.51 -23.19
N GLU A 131 10.66 1.89 -22.03
CA GLU A 131 10.91 0.45 -21.91
C GLU A 131 9.65 -0.37 -22.22
N LEU A 132 8.48 0.26 -22.16
CA LEU A 132 7.20 -0.34 -22.52
C LEU A 132 6.89 -0.24 -24.03
N SER A 133 7.74 0.39 -24.84
CA SER A 133 7.57 0.44 -26.29
C SER A 133 8.10 -0.83 -26.95
N LEU A 134 7.29 -1.48 -27.79
CA LEU A 134 7.68 -2.67 -28.56
C LEU A 134 8.18 -2.26 -29.94
N VAL A 135 7.31 -1.57 -30.69
CA VAL A 135 7.58 -1.08 -32.03
C VAL A 135 7.04 0.34 -32.12
N SER A 136 7.96 1.31 -32.23
CA SER A 136 7.64 2.73 -32.34
C SER A 136 6.50 2.98 -33.33
N GLY A 137 5.45 3.64 -32.85
CA GLY A 137 4.27 4.03 -33.64
C GLY A 137 3.35 2.88 -34.08
N LYS A 138 3.61 1.62 -33.69
CA LYS A 138 2.76 0.47 -34.06
C LYS A 138 2.24 -0.30 -32.87
N ALA A 139 3.10 -0.62 -31.90
CA ALA A 139 2.73 -1.43 -30.75
C ALA A 139 3.53 -1.00 -29.52
N ALA A 140 2.84 -0.85 -28.39
CA ALA A 140 3.41 -0.58 -27.09
C ALA A 140 2.60 -1.34 -26.02
N TRP A 141 3.20 -1.53 -24.86
CA TRP A 141 2.53 -2.13 -23.71
C TRP A 141 1.63 -1.12 -23.00
N MET A 142 0.44 -1.58 -22.66
CA MET A 142 -0.47 -0.97 -21.68
C MET A 142 -0.40 -1.79 -20.39
N ALA A 143 0.15 -1.21 -19.33
CA ALA A 143 0.18 -1.82 -18.02
C ALA A 143 -0.97 -1.30 -17.16
N TYR A 144 -1.87 -2.18 -16.75
CA TYR A 144 -2.88 -1.89 -15.75
C TYR A 144 -2.35 -2.32 -14.39
N LEU A 145 -2.03 -1.35 -13.53
CA LEU A 145 -1.60 -1.56 -12.16
C LEU A 145 -2.79 -1.31 -11.23
N ASP A 146 -3.30 -2.39 -10.64
CA ASP A 146 -4.33 -2.34 -9.63
C ASP A 146 -3.71 -2.56 -8.25
N ILE A 147 -3.89 -1.60 -7.35
CA ILE A 147 -3.44 -1.69 -5.95
C ILE A 147 -4.65 -1.77 -5.04
N TYR A 148 -4.79 -2.90 -4.35
CA TYR A 148 -5.86 -3.16 -3.39
C TYR A 148 -5.34 -3.06 -1.96
N CYS A 149 -5.94 -2.15 -1.19
CA CYS A 149 -5.74 -2.09 0.26
C CYS A 149 -6.60 -3.17 0.94
N LEU A 150 -5.95 -4.13 1.61
CA LEU A 150 -6.64 -5.18 2.36
C LEU A 150 -6.82 -4.80 3.83
N ASP A 151 -5.79 -4.17 4.42
CA ASP A 151 -5.80 -3.69 5.80
C ASP A 151 -5.03 -2.37 5.89
N ALA A 152 -5.61 -1.37 6.55
CA ALA A 152 -5.10 0.00 6.60
C ALA A 152 -4.76 0.42 8.02
N ASP A 153 -3.51 0.20 8.41
CA ASP A 153 -2.94 0.57 9.72
C ASP A 153 -1.84 1.65 9.56
N GLY A 154 -2.01 2.60 8.64
CA GLY A 154 -1.02 3.65 8.34
C GLY A 154 0.11 3.23 7.40
N ALA A 155 1.04 4.13 7.08
CA ALA A 155 2.08 3.94 6.03
C ALA A 155 1.51 3.42 4.69
N LEU A 156 0.32 3.91 4.32
CA LEU A 156 -0.43 3.43 3.15
C LEU A 156 0.35 3.64 1.86
N PHE A 157 0.95 4.83 1.70
CA PHE A 157 1.73 5.18 0.53
C PHE A 157 2.97 4.29 0.40
N ASP A 158 3.74 4.13 1.47
CA ASP A 158 4.96 3.31 1.46
C ASP A 158 4.66 1.84 1.15
N THR A 159 3.56 1.31 1.71
CA THR A 159 3.14 -0.07 1.48
C THR A 159 2.65 -0.27 0.05
N ALA A 160 1.87 0.70 -0.47
CA ALA A 160 1.44 0.71 -1.87
C ALA A 160 2.65 0.75 -2.80
N LEU A 161 3.62 1.63 -2.50
CA LEU A 161 4.85 1.78 -3.27
C LEU A 161 5.65 0.49 -3.33
N LEU A 162 5.87 -0.11 -2.17
CA LEU A 162 6.57 -1.38 -2.03
C LEU A 162 5.86 -2.50 -2.81
N SER A 163 4.53 -2.57 -2.72
CA SER A 163 3.74 -3.57 -3.46
C SER A 163 3.81 -3.39 -4.97
N ALA A 164 3.72 -2.15 -5.47
CA ALA A 164 3.78 -1.86 -6.90
C ALA A 164 5.15 -2.21 -7.48
N VAL A 165 6.23 -1.76 -6.84
CA VAL A 165 7.61 -2.05 -7.27
C VAL A 165 7.88 -3.55 -7.25
N ALA A 166 7.42 -4.26 -6.20
CA ALA A 166 7.54 -5.71 -6.11
C ALA A 166 6.71 -6.43 -7.19
N ALA A 167 5.54 -5.91 -7.56
CA ALA A 167 4.74 -6.48 -8.64
C ALA A 167 5.43 -6.30 -10.00
N PHE A 168 6.02 -5.12 -10.26
CA PHE A 168 6.79 -4.87 -11.49
C PHE A 168 8.04 -5.73 -11.58
N SER A 169 8.74 -5.96 -10.45
CA SER A 169 9.94 -6.81 -10.45
C SER A 169 9.64 -8.29 -10.70
N HIS A 170 8.43 -8.76 -10.35
CA HIS A 170 7.94 -10.10 -10.66
C HIS A 170 7.22 -10.18 -12.02
N CYS A 171 7.07 -9.08 -12.76
CA CYS A 171 6.30 -9.10 -13.99
C CYS A 171 6.97 -10.00 -15.04
N LEU A 172 6.27 -11.04 -15.48
CA LEU A 172 6.77 -12.05 -16.42
C LEU A 172 6.89 -11.54 -17.87
N ALA A 173 6.62 -10.26 -18.13
CA ALA A 173 6.57 -9.67 -19.46
C ALA A 173 7.92 -9.09 -19.97
N PHE A 174 9.03 -9.38 -19.27
CA PHE A 174 10.39 -8.99 -19.66
C PHE A 174 11.38 -10.15 -19.53
#